data_AF-A0A4R4VLY3-F1
#
_entry.id   AF-A0A4R4VLY3-F1
#
_cell.length_a   1.000
_cell.length_b   1.000
_cell.length_c   1.000
_cell.angle_alpha   90.00
_cell.angle_beta   90.00
_cell.angle_gamma   90.00
#
_symmetry.space_group_name_H-M   'P 1'
#
loop_
_entity.id
_entity.type
_entity.pdbx_description
1 polymer ?
#
loop_
_entity_poly.entity_id
_entity_poly.type
_entity_poly.pdbx_seq_one_letter_code
_entity_poly.pdbx_strand_id
1 'polypeptide(L)'
;MVKAATDGRYPVRVAGPLAGLVHEFRLELIRQGFTPRTAQGRAYVLAHLSRWLEQEGVAPTELSAERIAAFAAARQAGGCRRWRTDRSLRPMLGYLRVLGLVPPEEPPALGPVDAVLERYRSWLEHERRLGEQTVSLRLHWAAKFLIPQVEGGRLELGRIAPQAVTAFVLEMSQHYGSAR
;
A
#
# COMPACT_ATOMS: atom_id res chain seq x y z
N MET A 1 -34.72 -23.73 -4.84
CA MET A 1 -34.89 -22.53 -3.99
C MET A 1 -34.03 -22.69 -2.75
N VAL A 2 -32.92 -21.96 -2.64
CA VAL A 2 -32.07 -21.94 -1.44
C VAL A 2 -32.06 -20.52 -0.92
N LYS A 3 -32.70 -20.30 0.23
CA LYS A 3 -32.75 -19.03 0.94
C LYS A 3 -31.97 -19.18 2.25
N ALA A 4 -31.22 -18.12 2.57
CA ALA A 4 -30.64 -17.76 3.87
C ALA A 4 -29.32 -18.43 4.30
N ALA A 5 -28.21 -17.76 3.95
CA ALA A 5 -27.04 -17.61 4.82
C ALA A 5 -26.24 -16.34 4.45
N THR A 6 -26.94 -15.22 4.24
CA THR A 6 -26.34 -13.87 4.21
C THR A 6 -26.20 -13.37 5.64
N ASP A 7 -25.36 -14.01 6.45
CA ASP A 7 -25.00 -13.46 7.76
C ASP A 7 -23.61 -12.85 7.69
N GLY A 8 -23.61 -11.57 7.32
CA GLY A 8 -22.44 -10.72 7.28
C GLY A 8 -22.00 -10.41 8.70
N ARG A 9 -20.92 -11.04 9.17
CA ARG A 9 -20.23 -10.56 10.38
C ARG A 9 -19.35 -9.35 10.06
N TYR A 10 -19.99 -8.24 9.73
CA TYR A 10 -19.48 -6.91 10.06
C TYR A 10 -20.16 -6.49 11.38
N PRO A 11 -19.45 -5.94 12.37
CA PRO A 11 -20.12 -5.40 13.54
C PRO A 11 -21.04 -4.26 13.10
N VAL A 12 -22.32 -4.37 13.48
CA VAL A 12 -23.37 -3.33 13.56
C VAL A 12 -23.27 -2.24 12.49
N ARG A 13 -24.16 -2.31 11.48
CA ARG A 13 -24.42 -1.31 10.43
C ARG A 13 -23.19 -0.53 9.97
N VAL A 14 -22.63 -0.93 8.83
CA VAL A 14 -21.67 -0.07 8.13
C VAL A 14 -22.35 1.27 7.87
N ALA A 15 -21.75 2.35 8.36
CA ALA A 15 -22.23 3.72 8.21
C ALA A 15 -21.29 4.51 7.29
N GLY A 16 -21.72 5.70 6.88
CA GLY A 16 -20.96 6.56 5.98
C GLY A 16 -21.12 6.28 4.48
N PRO A 17 -20.40 7.05 3.65
CA PRO A 17 -20.69 7.20 2.22
C PRO A 17 -20.39 5.96 1.37
N LEU A 18 -19.62 5.00 1.88
CA LEU A 18 -19.25 3.77 1.15
C LEU A 18 -19.98 2.52 1.69
N ALA A 19 -20.93 2.69 2.61
CA ALA A 19 -21.60 1.58 3.30
C ALA A 19 -22.29 0.61 2.34
N GLY A 20 -22.97 1.13 1.33
CA GLY A 20 -23.67 0.32 0.31
C GLY A 20 -22.76 -0.56 -0.54
N LEU A 21 -21.46 -0.24 -0.59
CA LEU A 21 -20.50 -0.94 -1.45
C LEU A 21 -19.76 -2.07 -0.74
N VAL A 22 -19.86 -2.17 0.59
CA VAL A 22 -19.09 -3.16 1.36
C VAL A 22 -19.48 -4.58 1.01
N HIS A 23 -20.77 -4.85 0.81
CA HIS A 23 -21.24 -6.17 0.41
C HIS A 23 -20.80 -6.51 -1.02
N GLU A 24 -21.05 -5.60 -1.96
CA GLU A 24 -20.69 -5.76 -3.37
C GLU A 24 -19.18 -5.95 -3.56
N PHE A 25 -18.36 -5.17 -2.85
CA PHE A 25 -16.91 -5.31 -2.90
C PHE A 25 -16.44 -6.69 -2.41
N ARG A 26 -17.08 -7.25 -1.37
CA ARG A 26 -16.78 -8.61 -0.92
C ARG A 26 -17.11 -9.64 -2.01
N LEU A 27 -18.28 -9.53 -2.63
CA LEU A 27 -18.72 -10.45 -3.67
C LEU A 27 -17.80 -10.39 -4.89
N GLU A 28 -17.41 -9.18 -5.29
CA GLU A 28 -16.49 -8.96 -6.40
C GLU A 28 -15.12 -9.60 -6.12
N LEU A 29 -14.57 -9.46 -4.90
CA LEU A 29 -13.32 -10.13 -4.54
C LEU A 29 -13.44 -11.66 -4.60
N ILE A 30 -14.57 -12.25 -4.20
CA ILE A 30 -14.80 -13.69 -4.33
C ILE A 30 -14.83 -14.09 -5.82
N ARG A 31 -15.49 -13.30 -6.66
CA ARG A 31 -15.55 -13.52 -8.11
C ARG A 31 -14.17 -13.45 -8.77
N GLN A 32 -13.28 -12.62 -8.25
CA GLN A 32 -11.88 -12.52 -8.68
C GLN A 32 -10.98 -13.65 -8.14
N GLY A 33 -11.53 -14.64 -7.43
CA GLY A 33 -10.81 -15.82 -6.95
C GLY A 33 -10.18 -15.67 -5.56
N PHE A 34 -10.47 -14.57 -4.82
CA PHE A 34 -10.05 -14.49 -3.43
C PHE A 34 -10.88 -15.43 -2.55
N THR A 35 -10.23 -16.03 -1.54
CA THR A 35 -10.95 -16.85 -0.56
C THR A 35 -11.99 -16.00 0.20
N PRO A 36 -13.14 -16.56 0.60
CA PRO A 36 -14.17 -15.81 1.32
C PRO A 36 -13.65 -15.09 2.58
N ARG A 37 -12.70 -15.71 3.28
CA ARG A 37 -12.05 -15.12 4.46
C ARG A 37 -11.22 -13.88 4.11
N THR A 38 -10.48 -13.93 3.00
CA THR A 38 -9.68 -12.79 2.53
C THR A 38 -10.57 -11.66 2.04
N ALA A 39 -11.63 -11.99 1.30
CA ALA A 39 -12.63 -11.03 0.84
C ALA A 39 -13.33 -10.32 2.00
N GLN A 40 -13.76 -11.06 3.03
CA GLN A 40 -14.34 -10.49 4.25
C GLN A 40 -13.37 -9.54 4.96
N GLY A 41 -12.10 -9.93 5.08
CA GLY A 41 -11.06 -9.09 5.69
C GLY A 41 -10.88 -7.77 4.95
N ARG A 42 -10.86 -7.80 3.61
CA ARG A 42 -10.74 -6.58 2.78
C ARG A 42 -11.99 -5.71 2.84
N ALA A 43 -13.18 -6.30 2.83
CA ALA A 43 -14.43 -5.55 2.96
C ALA A 43 -14.60 -4.91 4.35
N TYR A 44 -14.05 -5.52 5.41
CA TYR A 44 -13.98 -4.88 6.72
C TYR A 44 -13.13 -3.60 6.70
N VAL A 45 -12.07 -3.56 5.89
CA VAL A 45 -11.26 -2.34 5.71
C VAL A 45 -12.09 -1.24 5.04
N LEU A 46 -12.87 -1.59 4.01
CA LEU A 46 -13.77 -0.65 3.33
C LEU A 46 -14.86 -0.11 4.27
N ALA A 47 -15.44 -0.96 5.11
CA ALA A 47 -16.40 -0.52 6.14
C ALA A 47 -15.78 0.48 7.12
N HIS A 48 -14.52 0.25 7.51
CA HIS A 48 -13.79 1.16 8.39
C HIS A 48 -13.49 2.50 7.71
N LEU A 49 -13.13 2.47 6.42
CA LEU A 49 -12.92 3.68 5.62
C LEU A 49 -14.22 4.48 5.54
N SER A 50 -15.35 3.82 5.24
CA SER A 50 -16.67 4.46 5.19
C SER A 50 -17.00 5.20 6.48
N ARG A 51 -16.82 4.55 7.63
CA ARG A 51 -17.06 5.18 8.94
C ARG A 51 -16.11 6.34 9.21
N TRP A 52 -14.84 6.19 8.86
CA TRP A 52 -13.85 7.25 9.05
C TRP A 52 -14.19 8.48 8.21
N LEU A 53 -14.60 8.30 6.95
CA LEU A 53 -15.05 9.40 6.09
C LEU A 53 -16.25 10.16 6.67
N GLU A 54 -17.21 9.44 7.24
CA GLU A 54 -18.36 10.04 7.93
C GLU A 54 -17.94 10.84 9.16
N GLN A 55 -17.00 10.32 9.96
CA GLN A 55 -16.48 10.99 11.15
C GLN A 55 -15.70 12.27 10.83
N GLU A 56 -14.92 12.25 9.74
CA GLU A 56 -14.14 13.41 9.29
C GLU A 56 -14.96 14.38 8.43
N GLY A 57 -16.21 14.04 8.08
CA GLY A 57 -17.04 14.83 7.18
C GLY A 57 -16.48 14.92 5.75
N VAL A 58 -15.76 13.88 5.32
CA VAL A 58 -15.04 13.86 4.05
C VAL A 58 -15.80 13.07 2.99
N ALA A 59 -15.97 13.64 1.80
CA ALA A 59 -16.53 12.90 0.68
C ALA A 59 -15.50 11.92 0.08
N PRO A 60 -15.93 10.77 -0.47
CA PRO A 60 -15.04 9.85 -1.19
C PRO A 60 -14.25 10.51 -2.32
N THR A 61 -14.79 11.53 -2.97
CA THR A 61 -14.14 12.28 -4.04
C THR A 61 -13.01 13.19 -3.56
N GLU A 62 -12.87 13.41 -2.26
CA GLU A 62 -11.84 14.26 -1.67
C GLU A 62 -10.73 13.42 -1.00
N LEU A 63 -10.66 12.13 -1.33
CA LEU A 63 -9.80 11.15 -0.66
C LEU A 63 -8.38 11.22 -1.22
N SER A 64 -7.65 12.28 -0.84
CA SER A 64 -6.26 12.56 -1.23
C SER A 64 -5.25 11.59 -0.61
N ALA A 65 -3.99 11.64 -1.09
CA ALA A 65 -2.89 10.86 -0.52
C ALA A 65 -2.69 11.12 0.99
N GLU A 66 -2.79 12.39 1.41
CA GLU A 66 -2.70 12.79 2.82
C GLU A 66 -3.82 12.19 3.66
N ARG A 67 -5.05 12.19 3.14
CA ARG A 67 -6.22 11.61 3.83
C ARG A 67 -6.13 10.08 3.89
N ILE A 68 -5.57 9.43 2.86
CA ILE A 68 -5.25 7.99 2.90
C ILE A 68 -4.22 7.68 4.00
N ALA A 69 -3.18 8.51 4.12
CA ALA A 69 -2.18 8.38 5.17
C ALA A 69 -2.77 8.61 6.57
N ALA A 70 -3.63 9.62 6.72
CA ALA A 70 -4.36 9.89 7.96
C ALA A 70 -5.26 8.70 8.37
N PHE A 71 -6.01 8.12 7.43
CA PHE A 71 -6.79 6.91 7.67
C PHE A 71 -5.92 5.72 8.10
N ALA A 72 -4.76 5.53 7.45
CA ALA A 72 -3.83 4.47 7.81
C ALA A 72 -3.27 4.65 9.23
N ALA A 73 -2.92 5.88 9.61
CA ALA A 73 -2.50 6.24 10.96
C ALA A 73 -3.61 6.03 12.00
N ALA A 74 -4.85 6.43 11.71
CA ALA A 74 -6.00 6.21 12.59
C ALA A 74 -6.24 4.71 12.86
N ARG A 75 -6.10 3.86 11.84
CA ARG A 75 -6.15 2.39 12.01
C ARG A 75 -5.03 1.86 12.88
N GLN A 76 -3.82 2.38 12.72
CA GLN A 76 -2.67 1.98 13.54
C GLN A 76 -2.88 2.35 15.01
N ALA A 77 -3.36 3.57 15.30
CA ALA A 77 -3.69 4.03 16.64
C ALA A 77 -4.83 3.19 17.27
N GLY A 78 -5.81 2.79 16.48
CA GLY A 78 -6.90 1.90 16.90
C GLY A 78 -6.51 0.42 17.08
N GLY A 79 -5.21 0.07 17.07
CA GLY A 79 -4.73 -1.28 17.35
C GLY A 79 -4.89 -2.29 16.21
N CYS A 80 -5.25 -1.85 14.99
CA CYS A 80 -5.40 -2.76 13.85
C CYS A 80 -4.03 -3.32 13.42
N ARG A 81 -3.86 -4.65 13.43
CA ARG A 81 -2.58 -5.29 13.04
C ARG A 81 -2.33 -5.40 11.54
N ARG A 82 -3.35 -5.17 10.70
CA ARG A 82 -3.29 -5.35 9.23
C ARG A 82 -3.90 -4.13 8.51
N TRP A 83 -3.44 -3.92 7.28
CA TRP A 83 -3.83 -2.79 6.42
C TRP A 83 -3.54 -1.42 7.05
N ARG A 84 -2.26 -1.21 7.42
CA ARG A 84 -1.76 -0.01 8.10
C ARG A 84 -0.92 0.90 7.20
N THR A 85 -0.74 0.52 5.94
CA THR A 85 0.10 1.26 5.00
C THR A 85 -0.69 1.60 3.75
N ASP A 86 -0.34 2.73 3.13
CA ASP A 86 -0.77 3.12 1.79
C ASP A 86 -0.75 1.93 0.80
N ARG A 87 0.36 1.19 0.73
CA ARG A 87 0.56 0.04 -0.16
C ARG A 87 -0.42 -1.08 0.12
N SER A 88 -0.74 -1.32 1.39
CA SER A 88 -1.71 -2.36 1.76
C SER A 88 -3.15 -1.97 1.41
N LEU A 89 -3.44 -0.67 1.29
CA LEU A 89 -4.75 -0.13 0.94
C LEU A 89 -4.94 0.02 -0.58
N ARG A 90 -3.85 0.08 -1.36
CA ARG A 90 -3.89 0.23 -2.83
C ARG A 90 -4.90 -0.68 -3.55
N PRO A 91 -5.01 -2.00 -3.26
CA PRO A 91 -5.99 -2.84 -3.97
C PRO A 91 -7.44 -2.42 -3.76
N MET A 92 -7.79 -1.97 -2.54
CA MET A 92 -9.12 -1.47 -2.22
C MET A 92 -9.37 -0.12 -2.88
N LEU A 93 -8.39 0.79 -2.84
CA LEU A 93 -8.47 2.09 -3.50
C LEU A 93 -8.57 1.94 -5.02
N GLY A 94 -7.86 0.98 -5.62
CA GLY A 94 -7.96 0.65 -7.04
C GLY A 94 -9.38 0.25 -7.45
N TYR A 95 -10.05 -0.58 -6.65
CA TYR A 95 -11.46 -0.92 -6.90
C TYR A 95 -12.37 0.32 -6.88
N LEU A 96 -12.21 1.20 -5.89
CA LEU A 96 -13.01 2.43 -5.80
C LEU A 96 -12.74 3.40 -6.96
N ARG A 97 -11.50 3.44 -7.46
CA ARG A 97 -11.12 4.26 -8.63
C ARG A 97 -11.75 3.75 -9.91
N VAL A 98 -11.81 2.43 -10.11
CA VAL A 98 -12.50 1.83 -11.27
C VAL A 98 -13.99 2.20 -11.28
N LEU A 99 -14.60 2.34 -10.10
CA LEU A 99 -15.98 2.82 -9.95
C LEU A 99 -16.13 4.35 -10.02
N GLY A 100 -15.03 5.10 -10.17
CA GLY A 100 -15.04 6.57 -10.23
C GLY A 100 -15.38 7.26 -8.91
N LEU A 101 -15.29 6.56 -7.78
CA LEU A 101 -15.75 7.06 -6.48
C LEU A 101 -14.69 7.79 -5.68
N VAL A 102 -13.41 7.59 -6.01
CA VAL A 102 -12.28 8.27 -5.38
C VAL A 102 -11.34 8.81 -6.47
N PRO A 103 -10.54 9.84 -6.19
CA PRO A 103 -9.60 10.39 -7.15
C PRO A 103 -8.62 9.36 -7.72
N PRO A 104 -8.11 9.57 -8.95
CA PRO A 104 -7.01 8.78 -9.48
C PRO A 104 -5.81 8.84 -8.52
N GLU A 105 -4.94 7.83 -8.59
CA GLU A 105 -3.68 7.89 -7.85
C GLU A 105 -2.87 9.05 -8.40
N GLU A 106 -2.67 10.09 -7.61
CA GLU A 106 -1.64 11.06 -7.91
C GLU A 106 -0.29 10.32 -7.89
N PRO A 107 0.51 10.43 -8.94
CA PRO A 107 1.87 9.90 -8.88
C PRO A 107 2.55 10.55 -7.67
N PRO A 108 3.26 9.77 -6.83
CA PRO A 108 3.97 10.34 -5.71
C PRO A 108 4.90 11.44 -6.22
N ALA A 109 4.98 12.55 -5.48
CA ALA A 109 5.96 13.58 -5.76
C ALA A 109 7.35 12.92 -5.83
N LEU A 110 8.07 13.17 -6.93
CA LEU A 110 9.40 12.60 -7.12
C LEU A 110 10.31 13.10 -5.99
N GLY A 111 10.73 12.19 -5.12
CA GLY A 111 11.69 12.39 -4.08
C GLY A 111 13.14 12.33 -4.60
N PRO A 112 14.11 12.70 -3.75
CA PRO A 112 15.52 12.84 -4.14
C PRO A 112 16.18 11.54 -4.62
N VAL A 113 15.58 10.38 -4.35
CA VAL A 113 16.08 9.07 -4.77
C VAL A 113 15.46 8.60 -6.10
N ASP A 114 14.31 9.15 -6.51
CA ASP A 114 13.51 8.56 -7.60
C ASP A 114 14.21 8.63 -8.96
N ALA A 115 14.88 9.74 -9.26
CA ALA A 115 15.66 9.86 -10.49
C ALA A 115 16.80 8.83 -10.57
N VAL A 116 17.40 8.46 -9.42
CA VAL A 116 18.43 7.42 -9.35
C VAL A 116 17.81 6.03 -9.51
N LEU A 117 16.69 5.77 -8.82
CA LEU A 117 15.98 4.50 -8.91
C LEU A 117 15.44 4.24 -10.31
N GLU A 118 14.96 5.26 -11.02
CA GLU A 118 14.46 5.11 -12.39
C GLU A 118 15.60 4.83 -13.37
N ARG A 119 16.75 5.52 -13.24
CA ARG A 119 17.95 5.16 -14.01
C ARG A 119 18.41 3.74 -13.72
N TYR A 120 18.37 3.33 -12.44
CA TYR A 120 18.74 1.97 -12.06
C TYR A 120 17.77 0.93 -12.62
N ARG A 121 16.45 1.21 -12.60
CA ARG A 121 15.42 0.38 -13.26
C ARG A 121 15.76 0.20 -14.73
N SER A 122 15.91 1.31 -15.46
CA SER A 122 16.17 1.28 -16.90
C SER A 122 17.42 0.45 -17.22
N TRP A 123 18.49 0.61 -16.44
CA TRP A 123 19.70 -0.20 -16.55
C TRP A 123 19.45 -1.70 -16.31
N LEU A 124 18.68 -2.05 -15.27
CA LEU A 124 18.36 -3.45 -14.95
C LEU A 124 17.50 -4.12 -16.04
N GLU A 125 16.58 -3.37 -16.64
CA GLU A 125 15.66 -3.87 -17.67
C GLU A 125 16.34 -3.95 -19.04
N HIS A 126 17.08 -2.93 -19.45
CA HIS A 126 17.61 -2.83 -20.82
C HIS A 126 19.00 -3.44 -20.96
N GLU A 127 19.91 -3.16 -20.03
CA GLU A 127 21.29 -3.65 -20.11
C GLU A 127 21.43 -5.02 -19.45
N ARG A 128 20.76 -5.24 -18.31
CA ARG A 128 20.84 -6.51 -17.58
C ARG A 128 19.72 -7.50 -17.95
N ARG A 129 18.70 -7.05 -18.69
CA ARG A 129 17.56 -7.88 -19.17
C ARG A 129 16.95 -8.75 -18.08
N LEU A 130 16.79 -8.19 -16.89
CA LEU A 130 16.22 -8.93 -15.75
C LEU A 130 14.69 -8.91 -15.83
N GLY A 131 14.08 -10.01 -15.35
CA GLY A 131 12.62 -10.08 -15.22
C GLY A 131 12.07 -9.10 -14.18
N GLU A 132 10.83 -8.67 -14.38
CA GLU A 132 10.13 -7.65 -13.59
C GLU A 132 10.17 -7.88 -12.08
N GLN A 133 10.01 -9.13 -11.63
CA GLN A 133 10.08 -9.49 -10.20
C GLN A 133 11.47 -9.21 -9.62
N THR A 134 12.54 -9.56 -10.35
CA THR A 134 13.93 -9.31 -9.93
C THR A 134 14.25 -7.82 -9.93
N VAL A 135 13.78 -7.08 -10.94
CA VAL A 135 13.91 -5.62 -11.00
C VAL A 135 13.24 -4.98 -9.79
N SER A 136 12.00 -5.36 -9.50
CA SER A 136 11.23 -4.86 -8.36
C SER A 136 11.93 -5.13 -7.02
N LEU A 137 12.50 -6.33 -6.85
CA LEU A 137 13.25 -6.68 -5.64
C LEU A 137 14.54 -5.83 -5.49
N ARG A 138 15.27 -5.60 -6.58
CA ARG A 138 16.48 -4.78 -6.56
C ARG A 138 16.16 -3.31 -6.28
N LEU A 139 15.11 -2.78 -6.88
CA LEU A 139 14.63 -1.43 -6.59
C LEU A 139 14.20 -1.27 -5.14
N HIS A 140 13.54 -2.29 -4.57
CA HIS A 140 13.19 -2.29 -3.15
C HIS A 140 14.43 -2.14 -2.25
N TRP A 141 15.49 -2.91 -2.51
CA TRP A 141 16.73 -2.82 -1.74
C TRP A 141 17.51 -1.53 -1.98
N ALA A 142 17.59 -1.08 -3.23
CA ALA A 142 18.21 0.19 -3.57
C ALA A 142 17.50 1.36 -2.87
N ALA A 143 16.17 1.38 -2.87
CA ALA A 143 15.40 2.40 -2.15
C ALA A 143 15.69 2.36 -0.64
N LYS A 144 15.70 1.16 -0.03
CA LYS A 144 15.99 0.99 1.40
C LYS A 144 17.39 1.49 1.76
N PHE A 145 18.37 1.31 0.86
CA PHE A 145 19.72 1.83 1.04
C PHE A 145 19.83 3.34 0.84
N LEU A 146 19.20 3.89 -0.20
CA LEU A 146 19.38 5.29 -0.60
C LEU A 146 18.58 6.29 0.23
N ILE A 147 17.39 5.92 0.72
CA ILE A 147 16.52 6.83 1.50
C ILE A 147 17.24 7.35 2.76
N PRO A 148 17.91 6.53 3.58
CA PRO A 148 18.67 7.01 4.74
C PRO A 148 19.88 7.88 4.41
N GLN A 149 20.36 7.86 3.16
CA GLN A 149 21.52 8.65 2.71
C GLN A 149 21.12 10.05 2.21
N VAL A 150 19.83 10.39 2.26
CA VAL A 150 19.34 11.72 1.86
C VAL A 150 19.64 12.71 2.98
N GLU A 151 20.44 13.73 2.66
CA GLU A 151 20.78 14.82 3.58
C GLU A 151 20.21 16.14 3.03
N GLY A 152 19.52 16.91 3.88
CA GLY A 152 18.93 18.20 3.46
C GLY A 152 17.97 18.10 2.27
N GLY A 153 17.31 16.95 2.08
CA GLY A 153 16.40 16.71 0.96
C GLY A 153 17.08 16.42 -0.38
N ARG A 154 18.39 16.14 -0.40
CA ARG A 154 19.15 15.79 -1.60
C ARG A 154 19.90 14.48 -1.42
N LEU A 155 20.03 13.73 -2.50
CA LEU A 155 20.86 12.53 -2.57
C LEU A 155 22.16 12.86 -3.32
N GLU A 156 23.30 12.76 -2.66
CA GLU A 156 24.62 12.93 -3.27
C GLU A 156 25.36 11.60 -3.33
N LEU A 157 25.22 10.87 -4.43
CA LEU A 157 25.84 9.55 -4.60
C LEU A 157 27.36 9.55 -4.36
N GLY A 158 28.04 10.64 -4.72
CA GLY A 158 29.49 10.79 -4.53
C GLY A 158 29.94 10.94 -3.07
N ARG A 159 29.02 11.25 -2.15
CA ARG A 159 29.30 11.33 -0.70
C ARG A 159 28.99 10.05 0.05
N ILE A 160 28.39 9.06 -0.61
CA ILE A 160 28.09 7.77 0.03
C ILE A 160 29.42 7.06 0.28
N ALA A 161 29.78 6.97 1.56
CA ALA A 161 31.00 6.34 1.98
C ALA A 161 30.92 4.81 1.76
N PRO A 162 32.02 4.14 1.34
CA PRO A 162 32.03 2.68 1.18
C PRO A 162 31.56 1.93 2.43
N GLN A 163 31.85 2.46 3.62
CA GLN A 163 31.44 1.91 4.90
C GLN A 163 29.91 1.84 5.04
N ALA A 164 29.17 2.80 4.48
CA ALA A 164 27.71 2.79 4.51
C ALA A 164 27.15 1.60 3.69
N VAL A 165 27.77 1.29 2.55
CA VAL A 165 27.42 0.14 1.73
C VAL A 165 27.70 -1.16 2.49
N THR A 166 28.90 -1.29 3.07
CA THR A 166 29.28 -2.48 3.84
C THR A 166 28.36 -2.69 5.04
N ALA A 167 28.09 -1.64 5.81
CA ALA A 167 27.20 -1.71 6.97
C ALA A 167 25.79 -2.16 6.58
N PHE A 168 25.24 -1.60 5.48
CA PHE A 168 23.94 -2.00 4.97
C PHE A 168 23.89 -3.47 4.55
N VAL A 169 24.90 -3.96 3.81
CA VAL A 169 24.96 -5.37 3.39
C VAL A 169 25.04 -6.29 4.61
N LEU A 170 25.81 -5.91 5.64
CA LEU A 170 25.92 -6.68 6.88
C LEU A 170 24.59 -6.72 7.66
N GLU A 171 23.92 -5.57 7.82
CA GLU A 171 22.60 -5.48 8.47
C GLU A 171 21.56 -6.36 7.76
N MET A 172 21.55 -6.31 6.43
CA MET A 172 20.61 -7.09 5.63
C MET A 172 20.91 -8.58 5.68
N SER A 173 22.19 -8.96 5.68
CA SER A 173 22.60 -10.37 5.80
C SER A 173 22.21 -10.96 7.15
N GLN A 174 22.25 -10.20 8.24
CA GLN A 174 21.80 -10.64 9.57
C GLN A 174 20.28 -10.84 9.62
N HIS A 175 19.50 -9.94 8.99
CA HIS A 175 18.05 -10.06 8.92
C HIS A 175 17.54 -11.27 8.13
N TYR A 176 18.32 -11.79 7.18
CA TYR A 176 17.96 -12.97 6.38
C TYR A 176 18.79 -14.22 6.73
N GLY A 177 19.82 -14.10 7.55
CA GLY A 177 20.64 -15.20 8.06
C GLY A 177 20.04 -15.93 9.26
N SER A 178 19.11 -15.33 10.00
CA SER A 178 18.41 -15.97 11.14
C SER A 178 17.19 -16.81 10.76
N ALA A 179 17.01 -17.13 9.47
CA ALA A 179 16.08 -18.16 9.01
C ALA A 179 16.87 -19.40 8.53
N ARG A 180 17.46 -20.13 9.48
CA ARG A 180 17.84 -21.54 9.31
C ARG A 180 17.42 -22.31 10.54
#